data_AF-A0A955G4R2-F1
#
_entry.id   AF-A0A955G4R2-F1
#
_cell.length_a   1.000
_cell.length_b   1.000
_cell.length_c   1.000
_cell.angle_alpha   90.00
_cell.angle_beta   90.00
_cell.angle_gamma   90.00
#
_symmetry.space_group_name_H-M   'P 1'
#
loop_
_entity.id
_entity.type
_entity.pdbx_description
1 polymer ?
#
loop_
_entity_poly.entity_id
_entity_poly.type
_entity_poly.pdbx_seq_one_letter_code
_entity_poly.pdbx_strand_id
1 'polypeptide(L)'
;MKTNLPVLEFRNCHHLRDWLIDNHDVSNGIFVKIYKKKSGIDSVSFEEVLEEGLCFGWSESLRLKGDEQSYLQKFTPRKTSGTTSERNRLLAARLIKENRMRPVGLAALGLG
;
A
#
# COMPACT_ATOMS: atom_id res chain seq x y z
N MET A 1 -16.63 -12.33 -9.20
CA MET A 1 -16.48 -11.06 -9.95
C MET A 1 -15.00 -10.75 -10.13
N LYS A 2 -14.51 -10.63 -11.37
CA LYS A 2 -13.18 -10.04 -11.63
C LYS A 2 -13.32 -8.56 -11.29
N THR A 3 -12.88 -8.13 -10.11
CA THR A 3 -12.88 -6.70 -9.74
C THR A 3 -11.99 -5.96 -10.74
N ASN A 4 -12.59 -5.13 -11.57
CA ASN A 4 -11.90 -4.21 -12.47
C ASN A 4 -11.42 -3.02 -11.61
N LEU A 5 -10.35 -3.23 -10.84
CA LEU A 5 -9.76 -2.17 -10.01
C LEU A 5 -9.04 -1.16 -10.92
N PRO A 6 -9.15 0.14 -10.66
CA PRO A 6 -8.42 1.14 -11.45
C PRO A 6 -6.92 0.99 -11.27
N VAL A 7 -6.16 1.31 -12.31
CA VAL A 7 -4.70 1.37 -12.27
C VAL A 7 -4.29 2.81 -12.01
N LEU A 8 -3.57 3.05 -10.92
CA LEU A 8 -3.05 4.37 -10.54
C LEU A 8 -1.53 4.31 -10.42
N GLU A 9 -0.87 5.43 -10.65
CA GLU A 9 0.58 5.58 -10.48
C GLU A 9 0.86 6.74 -9.52
N PHE A 10 1.94 6.60 -8.75
CA PHE A 10 2.34 7.60 -7.76
C PHE A 10 3.84 7.84 -7.88
N ARG A 11 4.22 9.12 -7.93
CA ARG A 11 5.63 9.52 -8.08
C ARG A 11 6.49 9.14 -6.87
N ASN A 12 5.92 9.11 -5.67
CA ASN A 12 6.58 8.79 -4.40
C ASN A 12 5.56 8.43 -3.31
N CYS A 13 6.02 8.09 -2.11
CA CYS A 13 5.17 7.78 -0.96
C CYS A 13 4.18 8.90 -0.58
N HIS A 14 4.55 10.19 -0.71
CA HIS A 14 3.68 11.30 -0.32
C HIS A 14 2.40 11.33 -1.17
N HIS A 15 2.52 11.18 -2.50
CA HIS A 15 1.35 11.15 -3.38
C HIS A 15 0.43 9.93 -3.11
N LEU A 16 1.02 8.78 -2.77
CA LEU A 16 0.23 7.60 -2.37
C LEU A 16 -0.50 7.86 -1.05
N ARG A 17 0.18 8.49 -0.09
CA ARG A 17 -0.38 8.83 1.22
C ARG A 17 -1.54 9.82 1.08
N ASP A 18 -1.38 10.87 0.28
CA ASP A 18 -2.43 11.84 0.02
C ASP A 18 -3.67 11.17 -0.58
N TRP A 19 -3.46 10.28 -1.56
CA TRP A 19 -4.56 9.49 -2.10
C TRP A 19 -5.22 8.60 -1.04
N LEU A 20 -4.45 7.94 -0.17
CA LEU A 20 -5.01 7.12 0.92
C LEU A 20 -5.80 7.94 1.93
N ILE A 21 -5.37 9.17 2.26
CA ILE A 21 -6.11 10.07 3.15
C ILE A 21 -7.54 10.24 2.65
N ASP A 22 -7.70 10.48 1.35
CA ASP A 22 -9.01 10.75 0.74
C ASP A 22 -9.80 9.50 0.36
N ASN A 23 -9.14 8.34 0.20
CA ASN A 23 -9.76 7.17 -0.45
C ASN A 23 -9.75 5.87 0.38
N HIS A 24 -9.06 5.81 1.52
CA HIS A 24 -8.84 4.54 2.23
C HIS A 24 -10.11 3.83 2.71
N ASP A 25 -11.20 4.57 2.96
CA ASP A 25 -12.48 4.09 3.49
C ASP A 25 -13.59 4.03 2.42
N VAL A 26 -13.40 4.67 1.27
CA VAL A 26 -14.36 4.68 0.15
C VAL A 26 -13.97 3.78 -1.01
N SER A 27 -12.67 3.51 -1.20
CA SER A 27 -12.18 2.71 -2.33
C SER A 27 -12.13 1.22 -2.01
N ASN A 28 -12.63 0.39 -2.94
CA ASN A 28 -12.53 -1.06 -2.88
C ASN A 28 -11.12 -1.59 -3.26
N GLY A 29 -10.19 -0.68 -3.59
CA GLY A 29 -8.81 -0.98 -3.94
C GLY A 29 -8.42 -0.55 -5.35
N ILE A 30 -7.13 -0.66 -5.62
CA ILE A 30 -6.48 -0.23 -6.85
C ILE A 30 -5.40 -1.24 -7.28
N PHE A 31 -4.91 -1.10 -8.50
CA PHE A 31 -3.58 -1.56 -8.87
C PHE A 31 -2.64 -0.36 -8.84
N VAL A 32 -1.57 -0.45 -8.06
CA VAL A 32 -0.48 0.54 -8.10
C VAL A 32 0.47 0.14 -9.22
N LYS A 33 0.61 0.98 -10.25
CA LYS A 33 1.64 0.84 -11.27
C LYS A 33 2.96 1.34 -10.68
N ILE A 34 3.92 0.43 -10.56
CA ILE A 34 5.25 0.71 -10.02
C ILE A 34 6.25 0.61 -11.14
N TYR A 35 6.95 1.70 -11.43
CA TYR A 35 8.04 1.73 -12.40
C TYR A 35 9.29 1.05 -11.81
N LYS A 36 9.97 0.27 -12.65
CA LYS A 36 11.21 -0.43 -12.30
C LYS A 36 12.32 0.62 -12.19
N LYS A 37 13.27 0.45 -11.26
CA LYS A 37 14.42 1.38 -11.10
C LYS A 37 15.15 1.70 -12.41
N LYS A 38 15.29 0.70 -13.29
CA LYS A 38 15.95 0.86 -14.61
C LYS A 38 15.18 1.68 -15.65
N SER A 39 13.93 2.06 -15.38
CA SER A 39 13.12 2.87 -16.30
C SER A 39 13.52 4.34 -16.29
N GLY A 40 14.16 4.83 -15.21
CA GLY A 40 14.44 6.25 -15.02
C GLY A 40 13.20 7.10 -14.68
N ILE A 41 12.02 6.48 -14.50
CA ILE A 41 10.79 7.17 -14.12
C ILE A 41 10.65 7.15 -12.60
N ASP A 42 10.41 8.32 -12.01
CA ASP A 42 10.10 8.46 -10.58
C ASP A 42 8.84 7.65 -10.23
N SER A 43 8.93 6.83 -9.20
CA SER A 43 7.83 5.97 -8.77
C SER A 43 7.96 5.65 -7.30
N VAL A 44 6.79 5.49 -6.64
CA VAL A 44 6.71 4.81 -5.36
C VAL A 44 7.33 3.41 -5.47
N SER A 45 8.12 3.03 -4.47
CA SER A 45 8.70 1.70 -4.33
C SER A 45 7.69 0.70 -3.76
N PHE A 46 8.01 -0.59 -3.88
CA PHE A 46 7.19 -1.63 -3.24
C PHE A 46 7.16 -1.47 -1.72
N GLU A 47 8.30 -1.10 -1.13
CA GLU A 47 8.46 -0.89 0.30
C GLU A 47 7.59 0.28 0.78
N GLU A 48 7.56 1.39 0.05
CA GLU A 48 6.68 2.53 0.35
C GLU A 48 5.19 2.15 0.24
N VAL A 49 4.80 1.36 -0.77
CA VAL A 49 3.42 0.85 -0.89
C VAL A 49 3.03 -0.01 0.31
N LEU A 50 3.93 -0.91 0.74
CA LEU A 50 3.72 -1.73 1.93
C LEU A 50 3.58 -0.86 3.20
N GLU A 51 4.48 0.08 3.41
CA GLU A 51 4.47 0.93 4.62
C GLU A 51 3.23 1.84 4.70
N GLU A 52 2.88 2.52 3.62
CA GLU A 52 1.65 3.31 3.57
C GLU A 52 0.43 2.40 3.68
N GLY A 53 0.49 1.20 3.11
CA GLY A 53 -0.50 0.14 3.33
C GLY A 53 -0.73 -0.15 4.80
N LEU A 54 0.33 -0.41 5.56
CA LEU A 54 0.23 -0.64 7.01
C LEU A 54 -0.36 0.56 7.73
N CYS A 55 0.05 1.79 7.38
CA CYS A 55 -0.45 3.01 8.00
C CYS A 55 -1.97 3.17 7.90
N PHE A 56 -2.57 2.73 6.80
CA PHE A 56 -4.01 2.89 6.52
C PHE A 56 -4.82 1.61 6.64
N GLY A 57 -4.22 0.48 7.04
CA GLY A 57 -4.92 -0.80 7.14
C GLY A 57 -5.19 -1.47 5.79
N TRP A 58 -4.35 -1.16 4.81
CA TRP A 58 -4.34 -1.73 3.47
C TRP A 58 -3.24 -2.78 3.30
N SER A 59 -3.30 -3.55 2.22
CA SER A 59 -2.34 -4.58 1.90
C SER A 59 -2.12 -4.73 0.41
N GLU A 60 -0.87 -5.00 0.08
CA GLU A 60 -0.36 -5.50 -1.17
C GLU A 60 -0.44 -7.03 -1.20
N SER A 61 -0.92 -7.63 -2.29
CA SER A 61 -1.12 -9.10 -2.37
C SER A 61 -0.62 -9.72 -3.67
N LEU A 62 -1.16 -9.29 -4.80
CA LEU A 62 -0.89 -9.86 -6.12
C LEU A 62 -0.05 -8.89 -6.95
N ARG A 63 1.12 -9.37 -7.40
CA ARG A 63 1.90 -8.68 -8.44
C ARG A 63 1.52 -9.24 -9.81
N LEU A 64 1.15 -8.35 -10.74
CA LEU A 64 0.92 -8.67 -12.14
C LEU A 64 2.01 -8.05 -13.01
N LYS A 65 2.29 -8.71 -14.15
CA LYS A 65 3.15 -8.14 -15.18
C LYS A 65 2.49 -6.86 -15.72
N GLY A 66 3.24 -5.77 -15.75
CA GLY A 66 2.86 -4.52 -16.41
C GLY A 66 3.49 -4.44 -17.79
N ASP A 67 3.93 -3.24 -18.17
CA ASP A 67 4.70 -3.01 -19.39
C ASP A 67 6.21 -3.30 -19.22
N GLU A 68 7.01 -2.95 -20.22
CA GLU A 68 8.47 -3.12 -20.18
C GLU A 68 9.13 -2.39 -19.01
N GLN A 69 8.54 -1.27 -18.59
CA GLN A 69 9.09 -0.35 -17.62
C GLN A 69 8.50 -0.53 -16.21
N SER A 70 7.37 -1.21 -16.08
CA SER A 70 6.60 -1.27 -14.83
C SER A 70 6.06 -2.67 -14.50
N TYR A 71 5.47 -2.77 -13.33
CA TYR A 71 4.59 -3.87 -12.93
C TYR A 71 3.40 -3.31 -12.15
N LEU A 72 2.34 -4.10 -12.02
CA LEU A 72 1.15 -3.71 -11.26
C LEU A 72 1.10 -4.45 -9.94
N GLN A 73 0.91 -3.72 -8.85
CA GLN A 73 0.76 -4.28 -7.51
C GLN A 73 -0.69 -4.08 -7.05
N LYS A 74 -1.42 -5.19 -6.87
CA LYS A 74 -2.77 -5.13 -6.29
C LYS A 74 -2.67 -4.63 -4.86
N PHE A 75 -3.45 -3.60 -4.56
CA PHE A 75 -3.43 -2.87 -3.29
C PHE A 75 -4.87 -2.59 -2.85
N THR A 76 -5.28 -3.14 -1.71
CA THR A 76 -6.69 -3.14 -1.28
C THR A 76 -6.79 -2.97 0.24
N PRO A 77 -7.94 -2.51 0.77
CA PRO A 77 -8.22 -2.60 2.20
C PRO A 77 -8.04 -4.04 2.71
N ARG A 78 -7.49 -4.21 3.91
CA ARG A 78 -7.41 -5.54 4.54
C ARG A 78 -8.81 -6.03 4.88
N LYS A 79 -9.10 -7.29 4.57
CA LYS A 79 -10.38 -7.93 4.92
C LYS A 79 -10.37 -8.55 6.32
N THR A 80 -9.19 -8.93 6.80
CA THR A 80 -8.99 -9.58 8.09
C THR A 80 -8.19 -8.67 8.99
N SER A 81 -8.60 -8.55 10.25
CA SER A 81 -7.81 -7.89 11.28
C SER A 81 -6.65 -8.78 11.73
N GLY A 82 -5.55 -8.16 12.13
CA GLY A 82 -4.36 -8.82 12.63
C GLY A 82 -3.31 -9.12 11.56
N THR A 83 -2.06 -9.31 12.00
CA THR A 83 -0.99 -9.83 11.14
C THR A 83 -0.13 -10.86 11.85
N THR A 84 0.03 -12.02 11.21
CA THR A 84 1.00 -13.04 11.63
C THR A 84 2.40 -12.81 11.03
N SER A 85 2.53 -11.85 10.10
CA SER A 85 3.82 -11.48 9.48
C SER A 85 4.72 -10.73 10.46
N GLU A 86 5.87 -11.32 10.78
CA GLU A 86 6.89 -10.67 11.60
C GLU A 86 7.40 -9.38 10.96
N ARG A 87 7.64 -9.38 9.65
CA ARG A 87 8.02 -8.18 8.89
C ARG A 87 7.02 -7.05 9.10
N ASN A 88 5.72 -7.34 9.01
CA ASN A 88 4.69 -6.30 9.16
C ASN A 88 4.63 -5.79 10.60
N ARG A 89 4.83 -6.65 11.60
CA ARG A 89 4.93 -6.22 13.01
C ARG A 89 6.12 -5.30 13.24
N LEU A 90 7.30 -5.64 12.70
CA LEU A 90 8.50 -4.81 12.83
C LEU A 90 8.34 -3.46 12.13
N LEU A 91 7.78 -3.46 10.92
CA LEU A 91 7.48 -2.22 10.19
C LEU A 91 6.45 -1.37 10.95
N ALA A 92 5.35 -1.97 11.41
CA ALA A 92 4.34 -1.26 12.18
C ALA A 92 4.94 -0.65 13.46
N ALA A 93 5.76 -1.39 14.20
CA ALA A 93 6.42 -0.86 15.40
C ALA A 93 7.30 0.36 15.08
N ARG A 94 8.03 0.34 13.96
CA ARG A 94 8.80 1.52 13.50
C ARG A 94 7.89 2.68 13.12
N LEU A 95 6.84 2.42 12.32
CA LEU A 95 5.88 3.43 11.85
C LEU A 95 5.09 4.08 13.00
N ILE A 96 4.83 3.35 14.09
CA ILE A 96 4.25 3.88 15.32
C ILE A 96 5.20 4.89 15.95
N LYS A 97 6.48 4.53 16.12
CA LYS A 97 7.51 5.43 16.68
C LYS A 97 7.70 6.69 15.84
N GLU A 98 7.52 6.58 14.52
CA GLU A 98 7.56 7.69 13.56
C GLU A 98 6.26 8.51 13.52
N ASN A 99 5.23 8.18 14.30
CA ASN A 99 3.89 8.80 14.27
C ASN A 99 3.22 8.77 12.88
N ARG A 100 3.54 7.76 12.06
CA ARG A 100 2.97 7.63 10.69
C ARG A 100 1.68 6.81 10.65
N MET A 101 1.50 5.89 11.59
CA MET A 101 0.32 5.02 11.67
C MET A 101 -0.97 5.82 11.90
N ARG A 102 -2.06 5.43 11.22
CA ARG A 102 -3.40 5.96 11.48
C ARG A 102 -4.17 5.00 12.40
N PRO A 103 -5.21 5.48 13.12
CA PRO A 103 -6.06 4.60 13.95
C PRO A 103 -6.62 3.40 13.19
N VAL A 104 -7.04 3.60 11.94
CA VAL A 104 -7.53 2.52 11.05
C VAL A 104 -6.46 1.46 10.77
N GLY A 105 -5.19 1.86 10.62
CA GLY A 105 -4.07 0.93 10.42
C GLY A 105 -3.75 0.12 11.67
N LEU A 106 -3.78 0.77 12.85
CA LEU A 106 -3.61 0.09 14.14
C LEU A 106 -4.71 -0.96 14.36
N ALA A 107 -5.97 -0.58 14.15
CA ALA A 107 -7.12 -1.47 14.28
C ALA A 107 -7.04 -2.64 13.28
N ALA A 108 -6.67 -2.38 12.03
CA ALA A 108 -6.51 -3.41 11.01
C ALA A 108 -5.38 -4.41 11.33
N LEU A 109 -4.35 -4.00 12.09
CA LEU A 109 -3.25 -4.88 12.51
C LEU A 109 -3.45 -5.51 13.89
N GLY A 110 -4.53 -5.17 14.61
CA GLY A 110 -4.78 -5.63 15.98
C GLY A 110 -3.78 -5.04 16.99
N LEU A 111 -3.35 -3.79 16.76
CA LEU A 111 -2.36 -3.06 17.56
C LEU A 111 -2.95 -1.82 18.26
N GLY A 112 -4.27 -1.69 18.28
CA GLY A 112 -5.02 -0.60 18.90
C GLY A 112 -5.89 -1.06 20.05
#